data_AF-A0A0E0NZW6-F1
#
_entry.id   AF-A0A0E0NZW6-F1
#
_cell.length_a   1.000
_cell.length_b   1.000
_cell.length_c   1.000
_cell.angle_alpha   90.00
_cell.angle_beta   90.00
_cell.angle_gamma   90.00
#
_symmetry.space_group_name_H-M   'P 1'
#
loop_
_entity.id
_entity.type
_entity.pdbx_description
1 polymer ?
#
loop_
_entity_poly.entity_id
_entity_poly.type
_entity_poly.pdbx_seq_one_letter_code
_entity_poly.pdbx_strand_id
1 'polypeptide(L)'
;MAPVKAEELVAFVPKEQYDGVDYCITSPPPWLTAVLLAFQHYLVMLGTTVIVATILVPLMGGGHVEKAIVVQTILFLAGINTLLQVHLGTRLPAVMGASYAYIYPAVAIILSPRFAIVVDPFERFVYTMRSLQGALIIAGVVQAIIGFFGIWRIFIRFLSPLAAVPFVTLSALGLFYFAFPGVAKCIEVGLPALILLLLFTEYAAHFFARGSFLFGRCAVLATVLVVWIYAEILTAAGAYNERSLVTQFSCRADRSGLIHGAPWAYLPFWTGCVTYTWFLHETAAAGLCFLQYCNLNTLRTKFILSISLFLGLSIPQYFREYEVFYVFGPVHTHSPAFFFRELVCDSCEPHPPRMANSRLSTVSSWLPIGMDPIATYLLEIKLAGDRKNARVEYDWFIFNKVVDSNVLRYNDFVDDIAKSYPWGPNETVTIGYMDLVDKTSHHVKTDQDMIVMFEKFIDIKVIPMIIRIHGIDENIDELDHTLDKFNVIVNVIFSSPATVAAILAYLLDCTHTYWDGPVWKDRGFHWWEKFKSYRHDPRSEEFYSLPYGLSKYFPSF
;
A
#
# COMPACT_ATOMS: atom_id res chain seq x y z
N MET A 1 -31.89 -30.51 -34.96
CA MET A 1 -30.70 -29.63 -34.84
C MET A 1 -29.89 -29.84 -36.11
N ALA A 2 -29.81 -28.84 -36.98
CA ALA A 2 -29.04 -28.97 -38.22
C ALA A 2 -27.54 -29.15 -37.89
N PRO A 3 -26.78 -29.95 -38.66
CA PRO A 3 -25.35 -30.09 -38.44
C PRO A 3 -24.65 -28.75 -38.63
N VAL A 4 -23.87 -28.33 -37.62
CA VAL A 4 -23.03 -27.13 -37.67
C VAL A 4 -22.08 -27.26 -38.85
N LYS A 5 -22.11 -26.30 -39.77
CA LYS A 5 -21.22 -26.31 -40.95
C LYS A 5 -19.78 -26.21 -40.48
N ALA A 6 -18.89 -27.00 -41.07
CA ALA A 6 -17.44 -27.02 -40.75
C ALA A 6 -16.76 -25.63 -40.87
N GLU A 7 -17.37 -24.71 -41.61
CA GLU A 7 -16.93 -23.33 -41.78
C GLU A 7 -17.06 -22.48 -40.49
N GLU A 8 -17.99 -22.81 -39.57
CA GLU A 8 -18.11 -22.15 -38.24
C GLU A 8 -17.10 -22.69 -37.20
N LEU A 9 -16.44 -23.82 -37.50
CA LEU A 9 -15.39 -24.43 -36.66
C LEU A 9 -13.98 -23.97 -37.07
N VAL A 10 -13.87 -23.11 -38.08
CA VAL A 10 -12.59 -22.52 -38.47
C VAL A 10 -12.20 -21.47 -37.42
N ALA A 11 -11.04 -21.65 -36.80
CA ALA A 11 -10.46 -20.65 -35.92
C ALA A 11 -10.44 -19.29 -36.64
N PHE A 12 -11.06 -18.28 -36.03
CA PHE A 12 -11.01 -16.91 -36.55
C PHE A 12 -9.56 -16.55 -36.86
N VAL A 13 -9.26 -16.33 -38.14
CA VAL A 13 -7.92 -15.86 -38.55
C VAL A 13 -7.76 -14.47 -37.93
N PRO A 14 -6.79 -14.28 -37.02
CA PRO A 14 -6.55 -12.98 -36.41
C PRO A 14 -6.24 -11.97 -37.51
N LYS A 15 -6.91 -10.81 -37.51
CA LYS A 15 -6.71 -9.79 -38.56
C LYS A 15 -5.29 -9.20 -38.56
N GLU A 16 -4.52 -9.40 -37.50
CA GLU A 16 -3.07 -9.19 -37.39
C GLU A 16 -2.57 -9.88 -36.11
N GLN A 17 -1.51 -10.68 -36.18
CA GLN A 17 -0.83 -11.26 -35.02
C GLN A 17 0.41 -10.40 -34.73
N TYR A 18 0.48 -9.80 -33.54
CA TYR A 18 1.65 -9.02 -33.12
C TYR A 18 2.88 -9.94 -33.03
N ASP A 19 4.03 -9.47 -33.51
CA ASP A 19 5.29 -10.21 -33.39
C ASP A 19 5.54 -10.61 -31.93
N GLY A 20 5.73 -11.91 -31.69
CA GLY A 20 5.97 -12.48 -30.35
C GLY A 20 4.71 -12.94 -29.58
N VAL A 21 3.50 -12.76 -30.13
CA VAL A 21 2.26 -13.30 -29.54
C VAL A 21 1.94 -14.64 -30.20
N ASP A 22 2.03 -15.76 -29.48
CA ASP A 22 1.82 -17.10 -30.07
C ASP A 22 0.33 -17.53 -30.13
N TYR A 23 -0.49 -17.02 -29.21
CA TYR A 23 -1.90 -17.34 -29.11
C TYR A 23 -2.73 -16.06 -29.06
N CYS A 24 -3.78 -16.03 -29.86
CA CYS A 24 -4.76 -14.95 -29.84
C CYS A 24 -5.80 -15.23 -28.75
N ILE A 25 -6.56 -14.19 -28.38
CA ILE A 25 -7.55 -14.27 -27.29
C ILE A 25 -8.58 -15.38 -27.54
N THR A 26 -8.90 -15.64 -28.80
CA THR A 26 -9.89 -16.65 -29.23
C THR A 26 -9.27 -18.01 -29.58
N SER A 27 -7.95 -18.15 -29.61
CA SER A 27 -7.28 -19.42 -29.94
C SER A 27 -6.70 -20.09 -28.68
N PRO A 28 -7.34 -21.16 -28.17
CA PRO A 28 -6.84 -21.82 -26.97
C PRO A 28 -5.54 -22.59 -27.27
N PRO A 29 -4.53 -22.50 -26.39
CA PRO A 29 -3.35 -23.34 -26.50
C PRO A 29 -3.69 -24.82 -26.23
N PRO A 30 -2.78 -25.76 -26.56
CA PRO A 30 -2.93 -27.16 -26.19
C PRO A 30 -3.30 -27.33 -24.70
N TRP A 31 -4.12 -28.33 -24.38
CA TRP A 31 -4.70 -28.45 -23.03
C TRP A 31 -3.63 -28.46 -21.91
N LEU A 32 -2.50 -29.13 -22.13
CA LEU A 32 -1.43 -29.25 -21.14
C LEU A 32 -0.76 -27.90 -20.88
N THR A 33 -0.48 -27.14 -21.93
CA THR A 33 0.11 -25.80 -21.81
C THR A 33 -0.90 -24.82 -21.21
N ALA A 34 -2.20 -24.98 -21.50
CA ALA A 34 -3.26 -24.21 -20.86
C ALA A 34 -3.31 -24.44 -19.34
N VAL A 35 -3.25 -25.71 -18.89
CA VAL A 35 -3.26 -26.05 -17.45
C VAL A 35 -2.03 -25.49 -16.75
N LEU A 36 -0.84 -25.62 -17.34
CA LEU A 36 0.40 -25.11 -16.76
C LEU A 36 0.40 -23.58 -16.66
N LEU A 37 -0.05 -22.89 -17.71
CA LEU A 37 -0.15 -21.44 -17.72
C LEU A 37 -1.22 -20.94 -16.73
N ALA A 38 -2.35 -21.65 -16.61
CA ALA A 38 -3.37 -21.35 -15.61
C ALA A 38 -2.83 -21.49 -14.18
N PHE A 39 -2.03 -22.54 -13.92
CA PHE A 39 -1.37 -22.72 -12.63
C PHE A 39 -0.34 -21.61 -12.33
N GLN A 40 0.39 -21.15 -13.35
CA GLN A 40 1.27 -19.99 -13.23
C GLN A 40 0.51 -18.72 -12.86
N HIS A 41 -0.60 -18.42 -13.53
CA HIS A 41 -1.45 -17.28 -13.18
C HIS A 41 -1.98 -17.38 -11.75
N TYR A 42 -2.40 -18.57 -11.33
CA TYR A 42 -2.81 -18.81 -9.94
C TYR A 42 -1.68 -18.51 -8.94
N LEU A 43 -0.46 -18.99 -9.16
CA LEU A 43 0.66 -18.75 -8.24
C LEU A 43 1.06 -17.27 -8.15
N VAL A 44 1.03 -16.54 -9.27
CA VAL A 44 1.28 -15.09 -9.27
C VAL A 44 0.22 -14.34 -8.46
N MET A 45 -1.06 -14.73 -8.60
CA MET A 45 -2.17 -14.13 -7.84
C MET A 45 -2.19 -14.53 -6.36
N LEU A 46 -1.63 -15.68 -6.02
CA LEU A 46 -1.50 -16.11 -4.64
C LEU A 46 -0.53 -15.20 -3.87
N GLY A 47 0.57 -14.76 -4.51
CA GLY A 47 1.55 -13.85 -3.90
C GLY A 47 0.92 -12.53 -3.43
N THR A 48 0.16 -11.86 -4.29
CA THR A 48 -0.53 -10.61 -3.95
C THR A 48 -1.53 -10.80 -2.80
N THR A 49 -2.32 -11.87 -2.86
CA THR A 49 -3.36 -12.19 -1.86
C THR A 49 -2.77 -12.47 -0.49
N VAL A 50 -1.69 -13.26 -0.43
CA VAL A 50 -1.01 -13.59 0.83
C VAL A 50 -0.39 -12.35 1.47
N ILE A 51 0.17 -11.43 0.68
CA ILE A 51 0.77 -10.20 1.19
C ILE A 51 -0.29 -9.27 1.76
N VAL A 52 -1.40 -9.05 1.03
CA VAL A 52 -2.51 -8.22 1.52
C VAL A 52 -3.03 -8.74 2.85
N ALA A 53 -3.27 -10.06 2.97
CA ALA A 53 -3.70 -10.67 4.22
C ALA A 53 -2.63 -10.60 5.32
N THR A 54 -1.34 -10.74 4.97
CA THR A 54 -0.24 -10.63 5.95
C THR A 54 -0.09 -9.23 6.50
N ILE A 55 -0.39 -8.20 5.71
CA ILE A 55 -0.35 -6.80 6.16
C ILE A 55 -1.59 -6.48 7.01
N LEU A 56 -2.78 -6.82 6.52
CA LEU A 56 -4.03 -6.34 7.13
C LEU A 56 -4.50 -7.15 8.34
N VAL A 57 -4.39 -8.48 8.31
CA VAL A 57 -4.99 -9.35 9.34
C VAL A 57 -4.35 -9.16 10.73
N PRO A 58 -3.01 -9.07 10.86
CA PRO A 58 -2.39 -8.82 12.16
C PRO A 58 -2.78 -7.45 12.76
N LEU A 59 -2.96 -6.42 11.91
CA LEU A 59 -3.36 -5.09 12.36
C LEU A 59 -4.77 -5.07 12.97
N MET A 60 -5.62 -6.03 12.60
CA MET A 60 -6.96 -6.20 13.14
C MET A 60 -7.01 -7.06 14.42
N GLY A 61 -5.88 -7.62 14.86
CA GLY A 61 -5.82 -8.59 15.96
C GLY A 61 -6.02 -10.05 15.53
N GLY A 62 -6.06 -10.34 14.23
CA GLY A 62 -6.25 -11.70 13.71
C GLY A 62 -4.96 -12.53 13.77
N GLY A 63 -5.10 -13.81 14.15
CA GLY A 63 -4.01 -14.77 14.18
C GLY A 63 -3.80 -15.49 12.83
N HIS A 64 -3.07 -16.60 12.87
CA HIS A 64 -2.77 -17.38 11.67
C HIS A 64 -4.01 -18.07 11.06
N VAL A 65 -4.99 -18.42 11.90
CA VAL A 65 -6.24 -19.06 11.47
C VAL A 65 -7.10 -18.06 10.69
N GLU A 66 -7.31 -16.89 11.25
CA GLU A 66 -8.05 -15.79 10.61
C GLU A 66 -7.37 -15.37 9.31
N LYS A 67 -6.03 -15.32 9.31
CA LYS A 67 -5.25 -15.05 8.10
C LYS A 67 -5.51 -16.07 7.00
N ALA A 68 -5.53 -17.36 7.33
CA ALA A 68 -5.81 -18.42 6.37
C ALA A 68 -7.24 -18.31 5.80
N ILE A 69 -8.23 -18.02 6.64
CA ILE A 69 -9.63 -17.81 6.22
C ILE A 69 -9.73 -16.64 5.24
N VAL A 70 -9.07 -15.52 5.52
CA VAL A 70 -9.06 -14.35 4.62
C VAL A 70 -8.41 -14.68 3.28
N VAL A 71 -7.27 -15.37 3.28
CA VAL A 71 -6.59 -15.80 2.02
C VAL A 71 -7.50 -16.71 1.20
N GLN A 72 -8.10 -17.73 1.81
CA GLN A 72 -9.01 -18.66 1.13
C GLN A 72 -10.22 -17.93 0.54
N THR A 73 -10.81 -17.01 1.30
CA THR A 73 -11.99 -16.24 0.87
C THR A 73 -11.67 -15.33 -0.31
N ILE A 74 -10.53 -14.62 -0.27
CA ILE A 74 -10.09 -13.76 -1.37
C ILE A 74 -9.84 -14.58 -2.64
N LEU A 75 -9.13 -15.72 -2.53
CA LEU A 75 -8.86 -16.60 -3.68
C LEU A 75 -10.14 -17.17 -4.29
N PHE A 76 -11.08 -17.58 -3.45
CA PHE A 76 -12.37 -18.12 -3.90
C PHE A 76 -13.19 -17.07 -4.65
N LEU A 77 -13.33 -15.86 -4.08
CA LEU A 77 -14.05 -14.77 -4.72
C LEU A 77 -13.34 -14.25 -5.98
N ALA A 78 -12.01 -14.22 -5.98
CA ALA A 78 -11.21 -13.90 -7.16
C ALA A 78 -11.49 -14.86 -8.32
N GLY A 79 -11.60 -16.16 -8.04
CA GLY A 79 -11.99 -17.18 -9.02
C GLY A 79 -13.39 -16.93 -9.60
N ILE A 80 -14.39 -16.71 -8.75
CA ILE A 80 -15.76 -16.39 -9.18
C ILE A 80 -15.78 -15.12 -10.03
N ASN A 81 -15.14 -14.05 -9.57
CA ASN A 81 -15.12 -12.77 -10.29
C ASN A 81 -14.40 -12.87 -11.63
N THR A 82 -13.31 -13.65 -11.71
CA THR A 82 -12.62 -13.91 -12.98
C THR A 82 -13.49 -14.70 -13.95
N LEU A 83 -14.21 -15.72 -13.47
CA LEU A 83 -15.16 -16.45 -14.29
C LEU A 83 -16.28 -15.54 -14.80
N LEU A 84 -16.83 -14.68 -13.95
CA LEU A 84 -17.84 -13.68 -14.34
C LEU A 84 -17.28 -12.68 -15.37
N GLN A 85 -16.04 -12.20 -15.19
CA GLN A 85 -15.38 -11.27 -16.11
C GLN A 85 -15.19 -11.87 -17.51
N VAL A 86 -14.79 -13.14 -17.58
CA VAL A 86 -14.53 -13.84 -18.85
C VAL A 86 -15.83 -14.30 -19.52
N HIS A 87 -16.85 -14.71 -18.77
CA HIS A 87 -18.10 -15.23 -19.34
C HIS A 87 -19.16 -14.16 -19.60
N LEU A 88 -19.38 -13.26 -18.64
CA LEU A 88 -20.44 -12.24 -18.66
C LEU A 88 -19.91 -10.82 -18.94
N GLY A 89 -18.66 -10.54 -18.60
CA GLY A 89 -18.00 -9.25 -18.78
C GLY A 89 -17.50 -9.01 -20.21
N THR A 90 -16.33 -8.38 -20.33
CA THR A 90 -15.73 -8.02 -21.62
C THR A 90 -15.06 -9.19 -22.34
N ARG A 91 -15.09 -10.41 -21.76
CA ARG A 91 -14.47 -11.63 -22.34
C ARG A 91 -12.95 -11.57 -22.52
N LEU A 92 -12.33 -10.51 -22.02
CA LEU A 92 -10.89 -10.37 -22.02
C LEU A 92 -10.26 -11.29 -20.96
N PRO A 93 -9.05 -11.83 -21.23
CA PRO A 93 -8.30 -12.64 -20.28
C PRO A 93 -7.75 -11.76 -19.13
N ALA A 94 -8.65 -11.30 -18.26
CA ALA A 94 -8.36 -10.43 -17.13
C ALA A 94 -8.59 -11.20 -15.82
N VAL A 95 -7.51 -11.49 -15.11
CA VAL A 95 -7.57 -12.18 -13.81
C VAL A 95 -7.89 -11.15 -12.72
N MET A 96 -9.00 -11.37 -12.03
CA MET A 96 -9.46 -10.50 -10.95
C MET A 96 -8.82 -10.91 -9.62
N GLY A 97 -8.46 -9.95 -8.77
CA GLY A 97 -7.93 -10.22 -7.44
C GLY A 97 -7.98 -9.03 -6.51
N ALA A 98 -7.42 -9.19 -5.31
CA ALA A 98 -7.33 -8.12 -4.33
C ALA A 98 -6.44 -6.98 -4.87
N SER A 99 -7.00 -5.77 -4.93
CA SER A 99 -6.24 -4.59 -5.31
C SER A 99 -5.47 -4.05 -4.11
N TYR A 100 -4.16 -3.90 -4.28
CA TYR A 100 -3.28 -3.27 -3.31
C TYR A 100 -3.58 -1.78 -3.08
N ALA A 101 -4.29 -1.14 -4.01
CA ALA A 101 -4.69 0.26 -3.86
C ALA A 101 -5.57 0.48 -2.62
N TYR A 102 -6.24 -0.58 -2.15
CA TYR A 102 -7.04 -0.56 -0.93
C TYR A 102 -6.26 -0.77 0.36
N ILE A 103 -4.94 -1.05 0.33
CA ILE A 103 -4.16 -1.26 1.56
C ILE A 103 -4.17 -0.01 2.43
N TYR A 104 -3.88 1.17 1.86
CA TYR A 104 -3.87 2.44 2.60
C TYR A 104 -5.23 2.79 3.24
N PRO A 105 -6.35 2.83 2.50
CA PRO A 105 -7.65 3.09 3.12
C PRO A 105 -8.06 2.00 4.10
N ALA A 106 -7.69 0.72 3.87
CA ALA A 106 -7.95 -0.34 4.83
C ALA A 106 -7.20 -0.14 6.15
N VAL A 107 -5.90 0.19 6.10
CA VAL A 107 -5.10 0.50 7.30
C VAL A 107 -5.69 1.68 8.06
N ALA A 108 -6.09 2.75 7.36
CA ALA A 108 -6.73 3.91 7.99
C ALA A 108 -8.04 3.55 8.71
N ILE A 109 -8.85 2.63 8.15
CA ILE A 109 -10.05 2.12 8.83
C ILE A 109 -9.66 1.30 10.06
N ILE A 110 -8.70 0.37 9.94
CA ILE A 110 -8.29 -0.55 11.00
C ILE A 110 -7.69 0.17 12.21
N LEU A 111 -6.88 1.21 11.96
CA LEU A 111 -6.25 2.02 13.00
C LEU A 111 -7.18 3.07 13.60
N SER A 112 -8.43 3.16 13.15
CA SER A 112 -9.35 4.15 13.70
C SER A 112 -9.60 3.90 15.20
N PRO A 113 -9.68 4.97 16.03
CA PRO A 113 -9.78 4.85 17.48
C PRO A 113 -11.00 4.04 17.95
N ARG A 114 -12.05 3.97 17.11
CA ARG A 114 -13.26 3.19 17.35
C ARG A 114 -13.00 1.70 17.56
N PHE A 115 -11.94 1.15 16.96
CA PHE A 115 -11.56 -0.25 17.10
C PHE A 115 -10.54 -0.49 18.22
N ALA A 116 -9.92 0.56 18.76
CA ALA A 116 -8.94 0.46 19.84
C ALA A 116 -9.59 0.17 21.22
N ILE A 117 -10.90 0.41 21.36
CA ILE A 117 -11.66 0.20 22.59
C ILE A 117 -11.93 -1.29 22.84
N VAL A 118 -11.90 -2.13 21.80
CA VAL A 118 -12.17 -3.57 21.92
C VAL A 118 -10.92 -4.31 22.37
N VAL A 119 -10.93 -4.81 23.61
CA VAL A 119 -9.79 -5.50 24.23
C VAL A 119 -9.59 -6.92 23.67
N ASP A 120 -10.67 -7.62 23.31
CA ASP A 120 -10.57 -8.97 22.76
C ASP A 120 -10.10 -8.97 21.29
N PRO A 121 -8.99 -9.65 20.96
CA PRO A 121 -8.39 -9.61 19.62
C PRO A 121 -9.28 -10.25 18.54
N PHE A 122 -10.03 -11.30 18.88
CA PHE A 122 -10.91 -11.97 17.93
C PHE A 122 -12.16 -11.13 17.63
N GLU A 123 -12.77 -10.55 18.66
CA GLU A 123 -13.89 -9.62 18.50
C GLU A 123 -13.48 -8.37 17.70
N ARG A 124 -12.29 -7.82 17.99
CA ARG A 124 -11.70 -6.71 17.22
C ARG A 124 -11.56 -7.08 15.74
N PHE A 125 -11.07 -8.29 15.43
CA PHE A 125 -10.95 -8.76 14.05
C PHE A 125 -12.31 -8.83 13.35
N VAL A 126 -13.31 -9.47 13.97
CA VAL A 126 -14.63 -9.65 13.37
C VAL A 126 -15.33 -8.31 13.13
N TYR A 127 -15.28 -7.40 14.11
CA TYR A 127 -15.92 -6.09 14.01
C TYR A 127 -15.25 -5.21 12.95
N THR A 128 -13.91 -5.18 12.92
CA THR A 128 -13.15 -4.43 11.91
C THR A 128 -13.38 -4.98 10.50
N MET A 129 -13.42 -6.30 10.33
CA MET A 129 -13.65 -6.94 9.04
C MET A 129 -15.04 -6.60 8.48
N ARG A 130 -16.08 -6.58 9.32
CA ARG A 130 -17.44 -6.16 8.92
C ARG A 130 -17.47 -4.71 8.42
N SER A 131 -16.80 -3.80 9.13
CA SER A 131 -16.69 -2.40 8.73
C SER A 131 -15.95 -2.25 7.40
N LEU A 132 -14.84 -2.96 7.22
CA LEU A 132 -14.05 -2.94 6.00
C LEU A 132 -14.86 -3.47 4.80
N GLN A 133 -15.57 -4.59 4.98
CA GLN A 133 -16.45 -5.15 3.94
C GLN A 133 -17.56 -4.17 3.56
N GLY A 134 -18.23 -3.55 4.53
CA GLY A 134 -19.25 -2.54 4.28
C GLY A 134 -18.72 -1.35 3.46
N ALA A 135 -17.53 -0.85 3.81
CA ALA A 135 -16.88 0.22 3.07
C ALA A 135 -16.54 -0.18 1.62
N LEU A 136 -16.01 -1.40 1.41
CA LEU A 136 -15.69 -1.91 0.08
C LEU A 136 -16.94 -2.13 -0.79
N ILE A 137 -18.06 -2.58 -0.21
CA ILE A 137 -19.33 -2.72 -0.92
C ILE A 137 -19.83 -1.35 -1.40
N ILE A 138 -19.84 -0.35 -0.51
CA ILE A 138 -20.27 1.01 -0.86
C ILE A 138 -19.34 1.58 -1.95
N ALA A 139 -18.02 1.42 -1.82
CA ALA A 139 -17.07 1.84 -2.83
C ALA A 139 -17.33 1.19 -4.20
N GLY A 140 -17.63 -0.11 -4.22
CA GLY A 140 -17.98 -0.85 -5.44
C GLY A 140 -19.28 -0.35 -6.07
N VAL A 141 -20.32 -0.07 -5.28
CA VAL A 141 -21.59 0.49 -5.77
C VAL A 141 -21.38 1.88 -6.36
N VAL A 142 -20.62 2.74 -5.69
CA VAL A 142 -20.28 4.08 -6.19
C VAL A 142 -19.51 3.99 -7.50
N GLN A 143 -18.53 3.08 -7.61
CA GLN A 143 -17.78 2.86 -8.83
C GLN A 143 -18.67 2.34 -9.97
N ALA A 144 -19.64 1.46 -9.67
CA ALA A 144 -20.62 0.98 -10.65
C ALA A 144 -21.53 2.11 -11.14
N ILE A 145 -21.99 3.00 -10.25
CA ILE A 145 -22.81 4.17 -10.59
C ILE A 145 -22.02 5.14 -11.49
N ILE A 146 -20.77 5.47 -11.13
CA ILE A 146 -19.88 6.33 -11.92
C ILE A 146 -19.63 5.73 -13.31
N GLY A 147 -19.43 4.41 -13.39
CA GLY A 147 -19.28 3.67 -14.63
C GLY A 147 -20.55 3.72 -15.49
N PHE A 148 -21.72 3.49 -14.89
CA PHE A 148 -23.01 3.49 -15.58
C PHE A 148 -23.36 4.86 -16.18
N PHE A 149 -23.11 5.95 -15.44
CA PHE A 149 -23.32 7.31 -15.94
C PHE A 149 -22.26 7.77 -16.95
N GLY A 150 -21.24 6.96 -17.22
CA GLY A 150 -20.18 7.30 -18.18
C GLY A 150 -19.30 8.47 -17.72
N ILE A 151 -19.35 8.85 -16.44
CA ILE A 151 -18.51 9.92 -15.86
C ILE A 151 -17.02 9.58 -16.07
N TRP A 152 -16.69 8.29 -15.99
CA TRP A 152 -15.34 7.77 -16.26
C TRP A 152 -14.80 8.15 -17.65
N ARG A 153 -15.68 8.33 -18.66
CA ARG A 153 -15.28 8.80 -20.00
C ARG A 153 -14.68 10.20 -19.95
N ILE A 154 -15.24 11.09 -19.13
CA ILE A 154 -14.77 12.46 -19.02
C ILE A 154 -13.32 12.44 -18.52
N PHE A 155 -13.04 11.64 -17.49
CA PHE A 155 -11.69 11.47 -16.95
C PHE A 155 -10.70 10.83 -17.96
N ILE A 156 -11.07 9.71 -18.60
CA ILE A 156 -10.21 9.05 -19.61
C ILE A 156 -9.94 9.95 -20.82
N ARG A 157 -10.87 10.85 -21.18
CA ARG A 157 -10.65 11.78 -22.30
C ARG A 157 -9.42 12.66 -22.08
N PHE A 158 -9.15 13.03 -20.83
CA PHE A 158 -8.03 13.89 -20.49
C PHE A 158 -6.75 13.12 -20.13
N LEU A 159 -6.85 11.82 -19.83
CA LEU A 159 -5.69 10.96 -19.58
C LEU A 159 -4.91 10.71 -20.88
N SER A 160 -3.61 11.03 -20.86
CA SER A 160 -2.66 10.78 -21.94
C SER A 160 -1.72 9.62 -21.57
N PRO A 161 -1.09 8.97 -22.57
CA PRO A 161 0.02 8.05 -22.32
C PRO A 161 1.11 8.67 -21.43
N LEU A 162 1.41 9.96 -21.63
CA LEU A 162 2.39 10.69 -20.82
C LEU A 162 2.02 10.73 -19.33
N ALA A 163 0.76 10.97 -19.01
CA ALA A 163 0.28 10.95 -17.62
C ALA A 163 0.13 9.52 -17.06
N ALA A 164 -0.14 8.54 -17.92
CA ALA A 164 -0.25 7.13 -17.54
C ALA A 164 1.10 6.53 -17.11
N VAL A 165 2.22 6.95 -17.70
CA VAL A 165 3.57 6.45 -17.36
C VAL A 165 3.87 6.54 -15.85
N PRO A 166 3.91 7.73 -15.22
CA PRO A 166 4.25 7.84 -13.81
C PRO A 166 3.16 7.24 -12.92
N PHE A 167 1.89 7.29 -13.32
CA PHE A 167 0.79 6.66 -12.59
C PHE A 167 0.98 5.14 -12.47
N VAL A 168 1.15 4.43 -13.59
CA VAL A 168 1.29 2.97 -13.60
C VAL A 168 2.63 2.56 -12.98
N THR A 169 3.71 3.26 -13.32
CA THR A 169 5.05 2.95 -12.80
C THR A 169 5.11 3.09 -11.27
N LEU A 170 4.59 4.18 -10.70
CA LEU A 170 4.59 4.37 -9.25
C LEU A 170 3.54 3.54 -8.51
N SER A 171 2.50 3.04 -9.20
CA SER A 171 1.60 2.05 -8.61
C SER A 171 2.34 0.76 -8.26
N ALA A 172 3.40 0.43 -8.99
CA ALA A 172 4.26 -0.71 -8.69
C ALA A 172 5.42 -0.35 -7.75
N LEU A 173 6.22 0.67 -8.12
CA LEU A 173 7.40 1.07 -7.34
C LEU A 173 7.03 1.54 -5.93
N GLY A 174 5.88 2.17 -5.76
CA GLY A 174 5.39 2.65 -4.46
C GLY A 174 5.18 1.55 -3.42
N LEU A 175 4.94 0.31 -3.87
CA LEU A 175 4.72 -0.87 -3.02
C LEU A 175 5.97 -1.70 -2.81
N PHE A 176 7.05 -1.40 -3.53
CA PHE A 176 8.33 -2.08 -3.34
C PHE A 176 8.80 -1.98 -1.89
N TYR A 177 8.45 -0.88 -1.20
CA TYR A 177 8.68 -0.68 0.22
C TYR A 177 8.04 -1.75 1.12
N PHE A 178 6.94 -2.39 0.71
CA PHE A 178 6.34 -3.49 1.48
C PHE A 178 6.88 -4.86 1.06
N ALA A 179 7.11 -5.06 -0.25
CA ALA A 179 7.54 -6.33 -0.81
C ALA A 179 9.00 -6.68 -0.43
N PHE A 180 9.90 -5.71 -0.61
CA PHE A 180 11.34 -5.94 -0.48
C PHE A 180 11.77 -6.25 0.96
N PRO A 181 11.29 -5.55 2.01
CA PRO A 181 11.58 -5.94 3.38
C PRO A 181 11.06 -7.34 3.74
N GLY A 182 9.96 -7.77 3.11
CA GLY A 182 9.45 -9.14 3.25
C GLY A 182 10.44 -10.19 2.73
N VAL A 183 11.12 -9.92 1.61
CA VAL A 183 12.21 -10.75 1.08
C VAL A 183 13.46 -10.63 1.97
N ALA A 184 13.79 -9.43 2.45
CA ALA A 184 14.98 -9.16 3.24
C ALA A 184 14.96 -9.81 4.64
N LYS A 185 13.77 -10.07 5.22
CA LYS A 185 13.63 -10.85 6.46
C LYS A 185 14.33 -12.22 6.38
N CYS A 186 14.42 -12.78 5.18
CA CYS A 186 15.11 -14.03 4.90
C CYS A 186 16.03 -13.88 3.70
N ILE A 187 17.04 -13.03 3.85
CA ILE A 187 17.98 -12.73 2.76
C ILE A 187 18.68 -13.96 2.19
N GLU A 188 18.93 -15.00 3.01
CA GLU A 188 19.57 -16.25 2.60
C GLU A 188 18.77 -17.04 1.55
N VAL A 189 17.43 -16.98 1.60
CA VAL A 189 16.55 -17.64 0.63
C VAL A 189 16.06 -16.65 -0.43
N GLY A 190 15.77 -15.41 0.00
CA GLY A 190 15.22 -14.35 -0.84
C GLY A 190 16.19 -13.83 -1.90
N LEU A 191 17.48 -13.67 -1.59
CA LEU A 191 18.46 -13.18 -2.56
C LEU A 191 18.73 -14.22 -3.67
N PRO A 192 18.98 -15.51 -3.37
CA PRO A 192 19.05 -16.53 -4.42
C PRO A 192 17.78 -16.62 -5.25
N ALA A 193 16.61 -16.43 -4.64
CA ALA A 193 15.35 -16.44 -5.37
C ALA A 193 15.25 -15.32 -6.41
N LEU A 194 15.68 -14.10 -6.07
CA LEU A 194 15.72 -12.98 -7.02
C LEU A 194 16.76 -13.20 -8.12
N ILE A 195 17.96 -13.70 -7.77
CA ILE A 195 19.01 -13.99 -8.74
C ILE A 195 18.57 -15.08 -9.72
N LEU A 196 18.04 -16.19 -9.21
CA LEU A 196 17.53 -17.29 -10.03
C LEU A 196 16.38 -16.83 -10.92
N LEU A 197 15.48 -15.99 -10.41
CA LEU A 197 14.40 -15.42 -11.20
C LEU A 197 14.93 -14.66 -12.41
N LEU A 198 15.86 -13.72 -12.19
CA LEU A 198 16.48 -12.94 -13.27
C LEU A 198 17.23 -13.83 -14.27
N LEU A 199 17.97 -14.83 -13.78
CA LEU A 199 18.66 -15.79 -14.64
C LEU A 199 17.67 -16.61 -15.47
N PHE A 200 16.59 -17.12 -14.88
CA PHE A 200 15.59 -17.89 -15.62
C PHE A 200 14.80 -17.02 -16.60
N THR A 201 14.51 -15.76 -16.28
CA THR A 201 13.74 -14.88 -17.18
C THR A 201 14.57 -14.40 -18.37
N GLU A 202 15.83 -14.01 -18.13
CA GLU A 202 16.72 -13.51 -19.20
C GLU A 202 17.43 -14.63 -19.96
N TYR A 203 17.99 -15.61 -19.24
CA TYR A 203 18.87 -16.61 -19.84
C TYR A 203 18.11 -17.80 -20.41
N ALA A 204 16.96 -18.19 -19.83
CA ALA A 204 16.20 -19.34 -20.35
C ALA A 204 15.61 -19.05 -21.74
N ALA A 205 15.24 -17.80 -22.03
CA ALA A 205 14.79 -17.40 -23.36
C ALA A 205 15.89 -17.57 -24.43
N HIS A 206 17.14 -17.29 -24.08
CA HIS A 206 18.28 -17.39 -25.00
C HIS A 206 18.81 -18.82 -25.15
N PHE A 207 18.84 -19.61 -24.08
CA PHE A 207 19.43 -20.97 -24.09
C PHE A 207 18.47 -22.04 -24.61
N PHE A 208 17.15 -21.89 -24.40
CA PHE A 208 16.13 -22.85 -24.83
C PHE A 208 15.45 -22.51 -26.17
N ALA A 209 16.01 -21.56 -26.92
CA ALA A 209 15.49 -20.99 -28.18
C ALA A 209 15.34 -21.97 -29.38
N ARG A 210 15.31 -23.29 -29.16
CA ARG A 210 15.13 -24.27 -30.24
C ARG A 210 14.26 -25.50 -29.97
N GLY A 211 13.55 -25.60 -28.83
CA GLY A 211 12.70 -26.79 -28.66
C GLY A 211 11.71 -26.88 -27.50
N SER A 212 11.77 -26.03 -26.48
CA SER A 212 10.82 -26.14 -25.35
C SER A 212 10.11 -24.83 -25.05
N PHE A 213 9.00 -24.61 -25.76
CA PHE A 213 7.98 -23.58 -25.49
C PHE A 213 7.61 -23.46 -23.99
N LEU A 214 7.72 -24.57 -23.24
CA LEU A 214 7.47 -24.64 -21.80
C LEU A 214 8.43 -23.82 -20.94
N PHE A 215 9.74 -23.81 -21.22
CA PHE A 215 10.73 -23.26 -20.27
C PHE A 215 10.84 -21.73 -20.31
N GLY A 216 10.69 -21.10 -21.48
CA GLY A 216 10.74 -19.64 -21.60
C GLY A 216 9.59 -18.93 -20.90
N ARG A 217 8.38 -19.53 -20.88
CA ARG A 217 7.17 -18.93 -20.29
C ARG A 217 6.89 -19.38 -18.86
N CYS A 218 7.34 -20.57 -18.47
CA CYS A 218 7.21 -21.10 -17.10
C CYS A 218 8.40 -20.75 -16.19
N ALA A 219 9.20 -19.73 -16.54
CA ALA A 219 10.38 -19.32 -15.76
C ALA A 219 10.05 -19.05 -14.28
N VAL A 220 8.89 -18.43 -14.02
CA VAL A 220 8.39 -18.16 -12.66
C VAL A 220 8.09 -19.47 -11.92
N LEU A 221 7.44 -20.45 -12.56
CA LEU A 221 7.17 -21.75 -11.97
C LEU A 221 8.45 -22.51 -11.65
N ALA A 222 9.40 -22.54 -12.59
CA ALA A 222 10.69 -23.20 -12.41
C ALA A 222 11.48 -22.57 -11.27
N THR A 223 11.49 -21.23 -11.18
CA THR A 223 12.16 -20.51 -10.09
C THR A 223 11.53 -20.84 -8.74
N VAL A 224 10.20 -20.75 -8.64
CA VAL A 224 9.48 -21.07 -7.39
C VAL A 224 9.77 -22.49 -6.93
N LEU A 225 9.76 -23.46 -7.86
CA LEU A 225 10.04 -24.86 -7.55
C LEU A 225 11.48 -25.07 -7.07
N VAL A 226 12.48 -24.50 -7.76
CA VAL A 226 13.89 -24.61 -7.39
C VAL A 226 14.16 -23.95 -6.03
N VAL A 227 13.63 -22.75 -5.81
CA VAL A 227 13.78 -22.03 -4.53
C VAL A 227 13.07 -22.76 -3.39
N TRP A 228 11.91 -23.34 -3.67
CA TRP A 228 11.19 -24.12 -2.66
C TRP A 228 11.99 -25.37 -2.25
N ILE A 229 12.51 -26.14 -3.21
CA ILE A 229 13.39 -27.29 -2.93
C ILE A 229 14.63 -26.85 -2.14
N TYR A 230 15.26 -25.75 -2.55
CA TYR A 230 16.41 -25.18 -1.86
C TYR A 230 16.11 -24.86 -0.39
N ALA A 231 14.95 -24.26 -0.12
CA ALA A 231 14.55 -23.90 1.24
C ALA A 231 14.17 -25.11 2.12
N GLU A 232 13.57 -26.16 1.54
CA GLU A 232 13.34 -27.43 2.24
C GLU A 232 14.66 -28.11 2.61
N ILE A 233 15.65 -28.10 1.71
CA ILE A 233 16.99 -28.66 1.98
C ILE A 233 17.66 -27.91 3.14
N LEU A 234 17.62 -26.57 3.15
CA LEU A 234 18.19 -25.77 4.24
C LEU A 234 17.45 -26.00 5.58
N THR A 235 16.13 -26.18 5.52
CA THR A 235 15.31 -26.49 6.70
C THR A 235 15.67 -27.88 7.26
N ALA A 236 15.76 -28.90 6.39
CA ALA A 236 16.11 -30.27 6.77
C ALA A 236 17.56 -30.40 7.25
N ALA A 237 18.49 -29.62 6.67
CA ALA A 237 19.89 -29.55 7.11
C ALA A 237 20.07 -28.87 8.48
N GLY A 238 19.02 -28.31 9.06
CA GLY A 238 19.05 -27.70 10.39
C GLY A 238 19.74 -26.33 10.44
N ALA A 239 19.94 -25.67 9.30
CA ALA A 239 20.63 -24.37 9.21
C ALA A 239 20.02 -23.27 10.09
N TYR A 240 18.72 -23.40 10.40
CA TYR A 240 17.95 -22.42 11.17
C TYR A 240 17.71 -22.80 12.64
N ASN A 241 18.15 -23.97 13.12
CA ASN A 241 17.80 -24.47 14.45
C ASN A 241 18.35 -23.61 15.61
N GLU A 242 19.51 -22.98 15.42
CA GLU A 242 20.20 -22.17 16.45
C GLU A 242 20.04 -20.65 16.24
N ARG A 243 19.20 -20.23 15.30
CA ARG A 243 18.96 -18.80 15.00
C ARG A 243 17.83 -18.22 15.86
N SER A 244 17.71 -16.88 15.86
CA SER A 244 16.64 -16.19 16.60
C SER A 244 15.25 -16.63 16.14
N LEU A 245 14.27 -16.58 17.06
CA LEU A 245 12.90 -17.04 16.84
C LEU A 245 12.24 -16.38 15.61
N VAL A 246 12.53 -15.10 15.37
CA VAL A 246 12.03 -14.31 14.23
C VAL A 246 12.53 -14.87 12.89
N THR A 247 13.82 -15.24 12.83
CA THR A 247 14.42 -15.86 11.65
C THR A 247 13.87 -17.27 11.43
N GLN A 248 13.64 -18.02 12.52
CA GLN A 248 13.02 -19.34 12.43
C GLN A 248 11.59 -19.29 11.88
N PHE A 249 10.77 -18.32 12.29
CA PHE A 249 9.41 -18.18 11.76
C PHE A 249 9.37 -17.69 10.32
N SER A 250 10.34 -16.85 9.92
CA SER A 250 10.33 -16.24 8.60
C SER A 250 10.96 -17.12 7.53
N CYS A 251 12.03 -17.86 7.86
CA CYS A 251 12.92 -18.49 6.87
C CYS A 251 12.82 -20.01 6.81
N ARG A 252 12.13 -20.62 7.77
CA ARG A 252 11.97 -22.06 7.87
C ARG A 252 10.65 -22.48 7.20
N ALA A 253 10.69 -23.53 6.38
CA ALA A 253 9.55 -23.90 5.53
C ALA A 253 8.38 -24.50 6.32
N ASP A 254 8.71 -25.16 7.44
CA ASP A 254 7.78 -25.88 8.33
C ASP A 254 7.09 -24.99 9.38
N ARG A 255 7.48 -23.72 9.55
CA ARG A 255 6.97 -22.81 10.60
C ARG A 255 6.19 -21.60 10.10
N SER A 256 5.68 -21.64 8.87
CA SER A 256 4.93 -20.53 8.27
C SER A 256 3.60 -20.16 8.96
N GLY A 257 3.16 -20.91 9.97
CA GLY A 257 1.93 -20.66 10.76
C GLY A 257 0.63 -20.94 10.02
N LEU A 258 0.63 -20.99 8.69
CA LEU A 258 -0.52 -21.31 7.84
C LEU A 258 -0.89 -22.80 7.84
N ILE A 259 0.03 -23.67 8.26
CA ILE A 259 -0.09 -25.14 8.17
C ILE A 259 -1.24 -25.67 9.04
N HIS A 260 -1.49 -25.07 10.21
CA HIS A 260 -2.61 -25.45 11.08
C HIS A 260 -3.98 -25.06 10.51
N GLY A 261 -4.05 -24.03 9.66
CA GLY A 261 -5.31 -23.54 9.06
C GLY A 261 -5.64 -24.11 7.67
N ALA A 262 -4.63 -24.58 6.93
CA ALA A 262 -4.80 -25.14 5.57
C ALA A 262 -3.73 -26.23 5.26
N PRO A 263 -3.94 -27.49 5.68
CA PRO A 263 -2.92 -28.54 5.56
C PRO A 263 -2.66 -29.03 4.12
N TRP A 264 -3.50 -28.69 3.15
CA TRP A 264 -3.45 -29.21 1.78
C TRP A 264 -2.70 -28.32 0.78
N ALA A 265 -2.32 -27.09 1.16
CA ALA A 265 -1.53 -26.17 0.33
C ALA A 265 -0.44 -25.52 1.18
N TYR A 266 0.79 -26.03 1.09
CA TYR A 266 1.95 -25.43 1.73
C TYR A 266 2.59 -24.46 0.73
N LEU A 267 2.68 -23.18 1.08
CA LEU A 267 3.51 -22.22 0.34
C LEU A 267 4.21 -21.33 1.37
N PRO A 268 5.56 -21.35 1.42
CA PRO A 268 6.28 -20.55 2.38
C PRO A 268 6.10 -19.05 2.13
N PHE A 269 6.19 -18.25 3.19
CA PHE A 269 5.93 -16.81 3.13
C PHE A 269 6.84 -16.08 2.12
N TRP A 270 8.13 -16.46 2.03
CA TRP A 270 9.05 -15.87 1.07
C TRP A 270 8.63 -16.10 -0.39
N THR A 271 7.98 -17.22 -0.71
CA THR A 271 7.51 -17.51 -2.06
C THR A 271 6.47 -16.49 -2.52
N GLY A 272 5.59 -16.05 -1.62
CA GLY A 272 4.64 -14.97 -1.86
C GLY A 272 5.34 -13.62 -2.10
N CYS A 273 6.35 -13.29 -1.29
CA CYS A 273 7.13 -12.06 -1.44
C CYS A 273 7.90 -12.00 -2.77
N VAL A 274 8.52 -13.11 -3.19
CA VAL A 274 9.30 -13.19 -4.44
C VAL A 274 8.39 -13.09 -5.67
N THR A 275 7.31 -13.86 -5.71
CA THR A 275 6.32 -13.81 -6.82
C THR A 275 5.66 -12.43 -6.94
N TYR A 276 5.41 -11.76 -5.81
CA TYR A 276 4.88 -10.40 -5.82
C TYR A 276 5.90 -9.37 -6.29
N THR A 277 7.15 -9.48 -5.86
CA THR A 277 8.23 -8.59 -6.32
C THR A 277 8.38 -8.67 -7.84
N TRP A 278 8.25 -9.87 -8.41
CA TRP A 278 8.19 -10.07 -9.86
C TRP A 278 6.99 -9.38 -10.51
N PHE A 279 5.80 -9.54 -9.95
CA PHE A 279 4.59 -8.90 -10.46
C PHE A 279 4.68 -7.36 -10.45
N LEU A 280 5.27 -6.79 -9.39
CA LEU A 280 5.52 -5.35 -9.33
C LEU A 280 6.53 -4.91 -10.40
N HIS A 281 7.60 -5.69 -10.62
CA HIS A 281 8.56 -5.39 -11.67
C HIS A 281 7.90 -5.32 -13.06
N GLU A 282 7.10 -6.33 -13.42
CA GLU A 282 6.35 -6.37 -14.68
C GLU A 282 5.36 -5.20 -14.82
N THR A 283 4.69 -4.84 -13.72
CA THR A 283 3.77 -3.69 -13.72
C THR A 283 4.51 -2.36 -13.94
N ALA A 284 5.69 -2.20 -13.33
CA ALA A 284 6.54 -1.04 -13.54
C ALA A 284 7.05 -0.97 -14.99
N ALA A 285 7.47 -2.11 -15.55
CA ALA A 285 7.91 -2.23 -16.94
C ALA A 285 6.78 -1.87 -17.91
N ALA A 286 5.56 -2.38 -17.69
CA ALA A 286 4.39 -2.02 -18.49
C ALA A 286 4.07 -0.51 -18.44
N GLY A 287 4.25 0.13 -17.28
CA GLY A 287 4.14 1.59 -17.14
C GLY A 287 5.18 2.34 -17.99
N LEU A 288 6.43 1.87 -17.99
CA LEU A 288 7.51 2.45 -18.80
C LEU A 288 7.31 2.19 -20.30
N CYS A 289 6.69 1.09 -20.71
CA CYS A 289 6.40 0.81 -22.12
C CYS A 289 5.54 1.90 -22.77
N PHE A 290 4.70 2.63 -22.02
CA PHE A 290 3.94 3.77 -22.56
C PHE A 290 4.83 4.90 -23.08
N LEU A 291 6.10 4.98 -22.65
CA LEU A 291 7.06 5.95 -23.17
C LEU A 291 7.31 5.80 -24.68
N GLN A 292 7.10 4.60 -25.25
CA GLN A 292 7.28 4.37 -26.69
C GLN A 292 6.34 5.24 -27.55
N TYR A 293 5.22 5.69 -26.98
CA TYR A 293 4.24 6.52 -27.66
C TYR A 293 4.49 8.02 -27.44
N CYS A 294 5.39 8.40 -26.54
CA CYS A 294 5.68 9.77 -26.17
C CYS A 294 6.96 10.28 -26.84
N ASN A 295 7.00 11.57 -27.20
CA ASN A 295 8.20 12.19 -27.72
C ASN A 295 9.14 12.59 -26.58
N LEU A 296 10.17 11.77 -26.36
CA LEU A 296 11.20 11.98 -25.35
C LEU A 296 12.26 13.03 -25.74
N ASN A 297 12.19 13.65 -26.91
CA ASN A 297 13.15 14.70 -27.29
C ASN A 297 12.77 16.08 -26.73
N THR A 298 11.50 16.31 -26.43
CA THR A 298 10.98 17.60 -25.96
C THR A 298 11.28 17.81 -24.46
N LEU A 299 11.73 19.02 -24.09
CA LEU A 299 11.99 19.40 -22.69
C LEU A 299 10.73 19.27 -21.81
N ARG A 300 9.55 19.63 -22.34
CA ARG A 300 8.25 19.48 -21.69
C ARG A 300 7.99 18.05 -21.20
N THR A 301 8.13 17.06 -22.09
CA THR A 301 7.88 15.65 -21.77
C THR A 301 8.80 15.16 -20.65
N LYS A 302 10.10 15.48 -20.76
CA LYS A 302 11.10 15.13 -19.74
C LYS A 302 10.80 15.80 -18.39
N PHE A 303 10.42 17.07 -18.41
CA PHE A 303 10.08 17.85 -17.23
C PHE A 303 8.86 17.26 -16.49
N ILE A 304 7.77 17.00 -17.22
CA ILE A 304 6.54 16.42 -16.67
C ILE A 304 6.84 15.04 -16.05
N LEU A 305 7.55 14.17 -16.77
CA LEU A 305 7.92 12.84 -16.28
C LEU A 305 8.79 12.92 -15.03
N SER A 306 9.84 13.74 -15.06
CA SER A 306 10.80 13.88 -13.96
C SER A 306 10.12 14.36 -12.68
N ILE A 307 9.36 15.46 -12.75
CA ILE A 307 8.68 16.02 -11.58
C ILE A 307 7.62 15.06 -11.04
N SER A 308 6.84 14.43 -11.91
CA SER A 308 5.77 13.52 -11.48
C SER A 308 6.31 12.27 -10.81
N LEU A 309 7.43 11.71 -11.33
CA LEU A 309 8.10 10.56 -10.71
C LEU A 309 8.77 10.94 -9.39
N PHE A 310 9.48 12.08 -9.34
CA PHE A 310 10.18 12.53 -8.14
C PHE A 310 9.21 12.86 -7.00
N LEU A 311 8.29 13.80 -7.23
CA LEU A 311 7.32 14.20 -6.21
C LEU A 311 6.33 13.09 -5.87
N GLY A 312 6.02 12.21 -6.84
CA GLY A 312 5.19 11.03 -6.61
C GLY A 312 5.81 10.03 -5.64
N LEU A 313 7.13 10.01 -5.43
CA LEU A 313 7.78 9.22 -4.38
C LEU A 313 8.04 10.03 -3.11
N SER A 314 8.45 11.29 -3.25
CA SER A 314 8.84 12.15 -2.11
C SER A 314 7.65 12.57 -1.24
N ILE A 315 6.51 12.96 -1.83
CA ILE A 315 5.34 13.42 -1.06
C ILE A 315 4.75 12.29 -0.19
N PRO A 316 4.48 11.08 -0.72
CA PRO A 316 4.04 9.98 0.12
C PRO A 316 5.04 9.58 1.22
N GLN A 317 6.33 9.78 0.99
CA GLN A 317 7.33 9.53 2.03
C GLN A 317 7.15 10.52 3.19
N TYR A 318 6.97 11.81 2.89
CA TYR A 318 6.70 12.84 3.90
C TYR A 318 5.44 12.52 4.72
N PHE A 319 4.31 12.26 4.05
CA PHE A 319 3.04 11.98 4.76
C PHE A 319 3.13 10.71 5.63
N ARG A 320 3.86 9.68 5.17
CA ARG A 320 4.07 8.45 5.96
C ARG A 320 4.93 8.67 7.19
N GLU A 321 6.03 9.43 7.06
CA GLU A 321 6.88 9.75 8.21
C GLU A 321 6.12 10.66 9.19
N TYR A 322 5.39 11.66 8.69
CA TYR A 322 4.63 12.58 9.52
C TYR A 322 3.56 11.85 10.36
N GLU A 323 2.81 10.92 9.77
CA GLU A 323 1.83 10.09 10.50
C GLU A 323 2.48 9.25 11.62
N VAL A 324 3.66 8.68 11.36
CA VAL A 324 4.41 7.88 12.34
C VAL A 324 4.92 8.73 13.52
N PHE A 325 5.25 10.00 13.29
CA PHE A 325 5.80 10.90 14.32
C PHE A 325 4.78 11.77 15.05
N TYR A 326 3.63 12.05 14.42
CA TYR A 326 2.67 13.05 14.92
C TYR A 326 1.27 12.51 15.19
N VAL A 327 0.95 11.26 14.86
CA VAL A 327 -0.37 10.61 15.11
C VAL A 327 -1.56 11.30 14.40
N PHE A 328 -1.29 12.40 13.68
CA PHE A 328 -2.25 13.20 12.92
C PHE A 328 -1.73 13.48 11.51
N GLY A 329 -2.64 13.77 10.58
CA GLY A 329 -2.28 14.27 9.25
C GLY A 329 -1.76 15.71 9.29
N PRO A 330 -0.90 16.11 8.33
CA PRO A 330 -0.27 17.44 8.32
C PRO A 330 -1.23 18.57 7.98
N VAL A 331 -2.50 18.28 7.66
CA VAL A 331 -3.46 19.31 7.24
C VAL A 331 -4.16 19.90 8.47
N HIS A 332 -3.91 21.18 8.73
CA HIS A 332 -4.47 21.87 9.90
C HIS A 332 -5.30 23.08 9.48
N THR A 333 -6.33 22.88 8.65
CA THR A 333 -7.23 23.98 8.26
C THR A 333 -8.72 23.60 8.29
N HIS A 334 -9.55 24.51 8.83
CA HIS A 334 -11.01 24.48 8.71
C HIS A 334 -11.50 24.98 7.32
N SER A 335 -10.61 25.23 6.36
CA SER A 335 -10.95 25.78 5.03
C SER A 335 -10.43 24.89 3.88
N PRO A 336 -11.28 24.38 2.98
CA PRO A 336 -10.89 23.45 1.92
C PRO A 336 -10.06 24.07 0.77
N ALA A 337 -9.58 25.32 0.88
CA ALA A 337 -9.10 26.11 -0.25
C ALA A 337 -7.59 26.45 -0.26
N PHE A 338 -6.80 26.08 0.76
CA PHE A 338 -5.39 26.51 0.84
C PHE A 338 -4.43 25.35 1.08
N PHE A 339 -4.11 24.62 0.01
CA PHE A 339 -3.18 23.47 0.02
C PHE A 339 -1.73 23.84 -0.33
N PHE A 340 -1.48 25.02 -0.92
CA PHE A 340 -0.18 25.36 -1.53
C PHE A 340 0.77 26.20 -0.66
N ARG A 341 0.34 26.69 0.52
CA ARG A 341 1.15 27.64 1.29
C ARG A 341 2.19 26.99 2.21
N GLU A 342 1.98 25.74 2.63
CA GLU A 342 2.93 25.01 3.47
C GLU A 342 4.10 24.37 2.69
N LEU A 343 3.94 24.12 1.39
CA LEU A 343 5.01 23.59 0.54
C LEU A 343 6.10 24.63 0.17
N VAL A 344 5.88 25.92 0.47
CA VAL A 344 6.77 27.03 0.04
C VAL A 344 7.36 27.82 1.23
N CYS A 345 6.89 27.61 2.46
CA CYS A 345 7.46 28.26 3.64
C CYS A 345 8.60 27.44 4.26
N ASP A 346 9.68 27.23 3.49
CA ASP A 346 10.97 26.75 4.01
C ASP A 346 11.76 27.92 4.62
N SER A 347 11.12 28.68 5.52
CA SER A 347 11.73 29.84 6.20
C SER A 347 11.08 30.13 7.54
N CYS A 348 10.88 29.10 8.36
CA CYS A 348 10.96 29.22 9.81
C CYS A 348 11.66 27.95 10.31
N GLU A 349 12.94 28.08 10.67
CA GLU A 349 13.69 27.04 11.38
C GLU A 349 12.89 26.54 12.59
N PRO A 350 12.70 25.22 12.69
CA PRO A 350 13.31 24.53 13.80
C PRO A 350 14.19 23.41 13.24
N HIS A 351 15.42 23.34 13.71
CA HIS A 351 16.39 22.33 13.29
C HIS A 351 15.77 20.93 13.25
N PRO A 352 15.97 20.15 12.17
CA PRO A 352 15.60 18.74 12.20
C PRO A 352 16.43 18.06 13.30
N PRO A 353 15.84 17.23 14.18
CA PRO A 353 16.66 16.34 14.95
C PRO A 353 17.33 15.42 13.93
N ARG A 354 18.65 15.51 13.83
CA ARG A 354 19.44 14.49 13.13
C ARG A 354 19.13 13.17 13.80
N MET A 355 18.33 12.32 13.16
CA MET A 355 18.28 10.90 13.48
C MET A 355 19.65 10.32 13.11
N ALA A 356 20.54 10.31 14.09
CA ALA A 356 21.62 9.34 14.11
C ALA A 356 20.96 7.95 14.09
N ASN A 357 21.49 7.07 13.25
CA ASN A 357 21.13 5.66 13.12
C ASN A 357 20.63 5.08 14.45
N SER A 358 19.39 4.57 14.44
CA SER A 358 18.66 3.94 15.55
C SER A 358 19.25 2.59 16.01
N ARG A 359 20.57 2.46 15.95
CA ARG A 359 21.34 1.38 16.57
C ARG A 359 22.45 1.87 17.50
N LEU A 360 22.57 3.17 17.79
CA LEU A 360 23.60 3.65 18.72
C LEU A 360 23.34 5.06 19.31
N SER A 361 22.19 5.35 19.93
CA SER A 361 22.09 6.48 20.87
C SER A 361 22.42 5.96 22.27
N THR A 362 23.68 6.07 22.68
CA THR A 362 24.09 5.71 24.03
C THR A 362 23.44 6.67 25.02
N VAL A 363 22.83 6.14 26.11
CA VAL A 363 22.22 6.88 27.23
C VAL A 363 23.09 8.05 27.73
N SER A 364 24.39 7.97 27.52
CA SER A 364 25.40 8.98 27.89
C SER A 364 25.25 10.37 27.28
N SER A 365 24.51 10.57 26.17
CA SER A 365 24.52 11.88 25.47
C SER A 365 23.57 12.93 26.07
N TRP A 366 22.51 12.50 26.76
CA TRP A 366 21.47 13.39 27.32
C TRP A 366 21.29 13.21 28.84
N LEU A 367 21.97 12.23 29.45
CA LEU A 367 21.92 11.98 30.89
C LEU A 367 22.73 13.04 31.66
N PRO A 368 22.11 13.80 32.59
CA PRO A 368 22.81 14.74 33.44
C PRO A 368 23.83 14.06 34.37
N ILE A 369 24.94 14.74 34.66
CA ILE A 369 26.01 14.22 35.53
C ILE A 369 25.44 14.01 36.95
N GLY A 370 25.45 12.76 37.43
CA GLY A 370 25.02 12.39 38.78
C GLY A 370 23.64 11.71 38.89
N MET A 371 22.95 11.45 37.78
CA MET A 371 21.70 10.68 37.75
C MET A 371 21.92 9.19 37.42
N ASP A 372 21.03 8.32 37.92
CA ASP A 372 21.09 6.87 37.68
C ASP A 372 20.61 6.52 36.25
N PRO A 373 21.44 5.93 35.39
CA PRO A 373 21.07 5.57 34.02
C PRO A 373 19.95 4.53 33.92
N ILE A 374 19.69 3.75 34.97
CA ILE A 374 18.66 2.71 34.96
C ILE A 374 17.27 3.31 35.21
N ALA A 375 17.16 4.25 36.15
CA ALA A 375 15.90 4.85 36.55
C ALA A 375 15.52 6.11 35.76
N THR A 376 16.45 6.67 34.99
CA THR A 376 16.26 7.93 34.27
C THR A 376 15.74 7.72 32.85
N TYR A 377 14.72 8.50 32.47
CA TYR A 377 14.09 8.51 31.15
C TYR A 377 14.08 9.93 30.57
N LEU A 378 14.15 10.02 29.25
CA LEU A 378 13.95 11.26 28.51
C LEU A 378 12.51 11.32 28.00
N LEU A 379 11.73 12.27 28.49
CA LEU A 379 10.39 12.55 27.98
C LEU A 379 10.50 13.60 26.86
N GLU A 380 10.06 13.26 25.66
CA GLU A 380 9.86 14.22 24.58
C GLU A 380 8.39 14.64 24.59
N ILE A 381 8.12 15.80 25.20
CA ILE A 381 6.76 16.25 25.49
C ILE A 381 6.30 17.21 24.40
N LYS A 382 5.16 16.89 23.79
CA LYS A 382 4.44 17.76 22.86
C LYS A 382 3.21 18.33 23.56
N LEU A 383 3.20 19.65 23.77
CA LEU A 383 2.06 20.36 24.35
C LEU A 383 1.17 20.94 23.24
N ALA A 384 -0.11 20.60 23.28
CA ALA A 384 -1.14 21.10 22.36
C ALA A 384 -2.27 21.76 23.16
N GLY A 385 -2.59 23.02 22.83
CA GLY A 385 -3.70 23.77 23.42
C GLY A 385 -4.87 23.91 22.44
N ASP A 386 -6.10 23.94 22.94
CA ASP A 386 -7.29 24.24 22.13
C ASP A 386 -7.33 25.72 21.72
N ARG A 387 -7.46 25.97 20.41
CA ARG A 387 -7.39 27.29 19.78
C ARG A 387 -8.61 28.18 20.08
N LYS A 388 -9.74 27.62 20.51
CA LYS A 388 -10.98 28.40 20.69
C LYS A 388 -11.01 29.25 21.96
N ASN A 389 -10.33 28.83 23.02
CA ASN A 389 -10.35 29.53 24.33
C ASN A 389 -8.94 29.90 24.85
N ALA A 390 -7.87 29.59 24.11
CA ALA A 390 -6.52 29.92 24.50
C ALA A 390 -6.31 31.43 24.69
N ARG A 391 -5.95 31.84 25.92
CA ARG A 391 -5.50 33.21 26.22
C ARG A 391 -4.09 33.51 25.72
N VAL A 392 -3.36 32.50 25.25
CA VAL A 392 -1.99 32.63 24.74
C VAL A 392 -1.87 31.89 23.41
N GLU A 393 -1.37 32.59 22.40
CA GLU A 393 -1.23 32.14 21.02
C GLU A 393 0.01 31.24 20.88
N TYR A 394 -0.16 29.95 21.14
CA TYR A 394 0.88 28.95 20.92
C TYR A 394 0.35 27.83 20.02
N ASP A 395 1.01 27.60 18.88
CA ASP A 395 0.58 26.58 17.91
C ASP A 395 0.89 25.16 18.42
N TRP A 396 2.09 24.93 18.99
CA TRP A 396 2.53 23.68 19.64
C TRP A 396 3.94 23.88 20.22
N PHE A 397 4.25 23.27 21.36
CA PHE A 397 5.62 23.27 21.92
C PHE A 397 6.16 21.86 22.08
N ILE A 398 7.35 21.63 21.56
CA ILE A 398 8.14 20.44 21.84
C ILE A 398 9.23 20.83 22.83
N PHE A 399 9.25 20.16 23.97
CA PHE A 399 10.34 20.30 24.92
C PHE A 399 10.70 18.94 25.51
N ASN A 400 11.97 18.80 25.84
CA ASN A 400 12.50 17.56 26.39
C ASN A 400 12.67 17.71 27.89
N LYS A 401 12.26 16.70 28.65
CA LYS A 401 12.37 16.68 30.10
C LYS A 401 12.96 15.37 30.57
N VAL A 402 14.06 15.45 31.29
CA VAL A 402 14.68 14.28 31.92
C VAL A 402 13.97 14.01 33.24
N VAL A 403 13.54 12.77 33.44
CA VAL A 403 12.74 12.38 34.61
C VAL A 403 13.22 11.06 35.19
N ASP A 404 13.23 10.99 36.53
CA ASP A 404 13.52 9.77 37.29
C ASP A 404 12.22 9.03 37.60
N SER A 405 12.10 7.81 37.08
CA SER A 405 10.94 6.92 37.26
C SER A 405 10.66 6.54 38.72
N ASN A 406 11.67 6.55 39.60
CA ASN A 406 11.50 6.21 41.02
C ASN A 406 10.94 7.37 41.85
N VAL A 407 11.03 8.60 41.32
CA VAL A 407 10.69 9.83 42.05
C VAL A 407 9.42 10.49 41.49
N LEU A 408 9.15 10.33 40.19
CA LEU A 408 8.04 11.00 39.52
C LEU A 408 6.67 10.50 39.99
N ARG A 409 5.84 11.42 40.49
CA ARG A 409 4.41 11.20 40.72
C ARG A 409 3.58 11.96 39.70
N TYR A 410 2.41 11.42 39.36
CA TYR A 410 1.52 11.96 38.34
C TYR A 410 1.06 13.37 38.69
N ASN A 411 0.60 13.59 39.93
CA ASN A 411 0.14 14.90 40.36
C ASN A 411 1.27 15.94 40.34
N ASP A 412 2.47 15.57 40.82
CA ASP A 412 3.64 16.46 40.80
C ASP A 412 4.07 16.79 39.36
N PHE A 413 3.95 15.83 38.45
CA PHE A 413 4.23 16.02 37.03
C PHE A 413 3.24 16.99 36.38
N VAL A 414 1.93 16.79 36.61
CA VAL A 414 0.88 17.69 36.11
C VAL A 414 1.06 19.09 36.68
N ASP A 415 1.34 19.23 37.97
CA ASP A 415 1.57 20.51 38.63
C ASP A 415 2.81 21.24 38.08
N ASP A 416 3.87 20.52 37.73
CA ASP A 416 5.07 21.12 37.13
C ASP A 416 4.82 21.62 35.69
N ILE A 417 3.97 20.90 34.94
CA ILE A 417 3.48 21.37 33.64
C ILE A 417 2.59 22.59 33.83
N ALA A 418 1.71 22.62 34.85
CA ALA A 418 0.84 23.75 35.17
C ALA A 418 1.62 25.02 35.51
N LYS A 419 2.76 24.89 36.21
CA LYS A 419 3.66 26.01 36.53
C LYS A 419 4.37 26.55 35.29
N SER A 420 4.80 25.64 34.42
CA SER A 420 5.50 26.00 33.18
C SER A 420 4.54 26.58 32.15
N TYR A 421 3.30 26.08 32.12
CA TYR A 421 2.25 26.39 31.17
C TYR A 421 0.90 26.51 31.89
N PRO A 422 0.53 27.70 32.40
CA PRO A 422 -0.71 27.88 33.13
C PRO A 422 -1.92 27.84 32.18
N TRP A 423 -2.86 26.93 32.46
CA TRP A 423 -4.15 26.81 31.77
C TRP A 423 -5.29 27.47 32.56
N GLY A 424 -6.42 27.70 31.90
CA GLY A 424 -7.58 28.40 32.46
C GLY A 424 -8.35 27.59 33.53
N PRO A 425 -9.17 28.24 34.37
CA PRO A 425 -9.95 27.58 35.42
C PRO A 425 -11.03 26.61 34.90
N ASN A 426 -11.34 26.68 33.59
CA ASN A 426 -12.32 25.81 32.92
C ASN A 426 -11.66 24.86 31.90
N GLU A 427 -10.37 24.56 32.07
CA GLU A 427 -9.60 23.70 31.18
C GLU A 427 -9.04 22.49 31.95
N THR A 428 -9.07 21.32 31.32
CA THR A 428 -8.53 20.06 31.85
C THR A 428 -7.41 19.54 30.95
N VAL A 429 -6.46 18.83 31.57
CA VAL A 429 -5.29 18.27 30.88
C VAL A 429 -5.43 16.78 30.71
N THR A 430 -5.19 16.30 29.49
CA THR A 430 -5.09 14.88 29.19
C THR A 430 -3.68 14.55 28.72
N ILE A 431 -3.09 13.53 29.33
CA ILE A 431 -1.74 13.07 29.04
C ILE A 431 -1.84 11.73 28.32
N GLY A 432 -1.10 11.59 27.22
CA GLY A 432 -1.00 10.33 26.50
C GLY A 432 0.42 10.05 26.02
N TYR A 433 0.76 8.78 25.90
CA TYR A 433 2.01 8.31 25.28
C TYR A 433 1.69 7.32 24.17
N MET A 434 2.59 7.21 23.20
CA MET A 434 2.40 6.33 22.04
C MET A 434 3.30 5.11 22.15
N ASP A 435 2.72 3.92 22.21
CA ASP A 435 3.48 2.68 22.18
C ASP A 435 4.18 2.51 20.82
N LEU A 436 5.51 2.36 20.83
CA LEU A 436 6.31 2.25 19.60
C LEU A 436 6.17 0.88 18.93
N VAL A 437 5.75 -0.15 19.69
CA VAL A 437 5.59 -1.52 19.18
C VAL A 437 4.20 -1.71 18.58
N ASP A 438 3.16 -1.27 19.31
CA ASP A 438 1.76 -1.46 18.92
C ASP A 438 1.14 -0.26 18.19
N LYS A 439 1.84 0.89 18.16
CA LYS A 439 1.38 2.17 17.57
C LYS A 439 0.03 2.66 18.12
N THR A 440 -0.27 2.34 19.37
CA THR A 440 -1.49 2.76 20.06
C THR A 440 -1.20 3.88 21.04
N SER A 441 -2.09 4.89 21.10
CA SER A 441 -2.04 5.93 22.12
C SER A 441 -2.69 5.44 23.42
N HIS A 442 -1.96 5.53 24.53
CA HIS A 442 -2.44 5.19 25.86
C HIS A 442 -2.52 6.45 26.71
N HIS A 443 -3.62 6.59 27.46
CA HIS A 443 -3.80 7.72 28.37
C HIS A 443 -3.21 7.42 29.74
N VAL A 444 -2.49 8.39 30.28
CA VAL A 444 -1.95 8.34 31.64
C VAL A 444 -2.91 9.12 32.54
N LYS A 445 -3.56 8.43 33.48
CA LYS A 445 -4.47 9.07 34.45
C LYS A 445 -4.01 8.87 35.89
N THR A 446 -3.18 7.85 36.13
CA THR A 446 -2.74 7.44 37.47
C THR A 446 -1.24 7.15 37.52
N ASP A 447 -0.67 7.09 38.72
CA ASP A 447 0.72 6.68 38.93
C ASP A 447 1.00 5.26 38.39
N GLN A 448 0.01 4.37 38.47
CA GLN A 448 0.13 3.01 37.94
C GLN A 448 0.33 3.00 36.42
N ASP A 449 -0.36 3.91 35.70
CA ASP A 449 -0.23 4.02 34.25
C ASP A 449 1.16 4.54 33.85
N MET A 450 1.78 5.40 34.68
CA MET A 450 3.16 5.85 34.45
C MET A 450 4.18 4.74 34.64
N ILE A 451 3.99 3.87 35.64
CA ILE A 451 4.88 2.71 35.85
C ILE A 451 4.80 1.77 34.64
N VAL A 452 3.57 1.45 34.18
CA VAL A 452 3.35 0.62 32.99
C VAL A 452 3.98 1.26 31.74
N MET A 453 3.88 2.58 31.62
CA MET A 453 4.57 3.33 30.57
C MET A 453 6.08 3.12 30.66
N PHE A 454 6.73 3.34 31.81
CA PHE A 454 8.19 3.19 31.93
C PHE A 454 8.68 1.76 31.67
N GLU A 455 7.93 0.74 32.11
CA GLU A 455 8.25 -0.67 31.84
C GLU A 455 8.28 -0.98 30.33
N LYS A 456 7.36 -0.40 29.56
CA LYS A 456 7.31 -0.59 28.10
C LYS A 456 8.50 0.04 27.36
N PHE A 457 9.11 1.09 27.89
CA PHE A 457 10.20 1.83 27.25
C PHE A 457 11.58 1.54 27.85
N ILE A 458 11.76 0.38 28.49
CA ILE A 458 12.99 0.03 29.21
C ILE A 458 14.23 -0.01 28.29
N ASP A 459 14.07 -0.43 27.03
CA ASP A 459 15.17 -0.57 26.07
C ASP A 459 15.56 0.75 25.38
N ILE A 460 14.59 1.65 25.17
CA ILE A 460 14.76 2.87 24.37
C ILE A 460 15.07 4.08 25.27
N LYS A 461 14.55 4.09 26.51
CA LYS A 461 14.70 5.17 27.52
C LYS A 461 14.25 6.58 27.07
N VAL A 462 13.68 6.70 25.87
CA VAL A 462 13.09 7.91 25.32
C VAL A 462 11.60 7.67 25.11
N ILE A 463 10.75 8.53 25.67
CA ILE A 463 9.30 8.36 25.67
C ILE A 463 8.66 9.57 24.98
N PRO A 464 8.01 9.38 23.82
CA PRO A 464 7.22 10.43 23.20
C PRO A 464 5.88 10.58 23.93
N MET A 465 5.61 11.77 24.45
CA MET A 465 4.40 12.09 25.21
C MET A 465 3.66 13.27 24.58
N ILE A 466 2.33 13.21 24.58
CA ILE A 466 1.44 14.26 24.10
C ILE A 466 0.55 14.72 25.26
N ILE A 467 0.51 16.02 25.48
CA ILE A 467 -0.32 16.66 26.50
C ILE A 467 -1.30 17.58 25.79
N ARG A 468 -2.60 17.35 25.99
CA ARG A 468 -3.66 18.22 25.46
C ARG A 468 -4.36 18.99 26.57
N ILE A 469 -4.55 20.28 26.36
CA ILE A 469 -5.32 21.17 27.21
C ILE A 469 -6.64 21.49 26.49
N HIS A 470 -7.78 21.14 27.09
CA HIS A 470 -9.10 21.35 26.49
C HIS A 470 -10.14 21.85 27.51
N GLY A 471 -11.21 22.52 27.05
CA GLY A 471 -12.28 23.03 27.91
C GLY A 471 -13.19 21.94 28.51
N ILE A 472 -13.87 22.25 29.62
CA ILE A 472 -14.79 21.35 30.36
C ILE A 472 -16.10 21.04 29.58
N ASP A 473 -16.57 21.94 28.72
CA ASP A 473 -17.89 21.85 28.05
C ASP A 473 -17.84 21.41 26.56
N GLU A 474 -16.67 21.09 26.02
CA GLU A 474 -16.61 20.49 24.69
C GLU A 474 -16.73 18.96 24.80
N ASN A 475 -17.83 18.41 24.27
CA ASN A 475 -17.89 17.00 23.93
C ASN A 475 -16.77 16.71 22.92
N ILE A 476 -15.69 16.12 23.42
CA ILE A 476 -14.49 15.70 22.68
C ILE A 476 -14.87 14.89 21.42
N ASP A 477 -16.03 14.23 21.43
CA ASP A 477 -16.51 13.36 20.36
C ASP A 477 -17.00 14.05 19.07
N GLU A 478 -17.23 15.38 19.05
CA GLU A 478 -17.90 16.04 17.90
C GLU A 478 -16.97 16.97 17.08
N LEU A 479 -16.01 17.67 17.72
CA LEU A 479 -15.03 18.54 17.04
C LEU A 479 -13.82 17.75 16.51
N ASP A 480 -13.30 16.80 17.30
CA ASP A 480 -12.24 15.84 16.92
C ASP A 480 -12.69 15.04 15.68
N HIS A 481 -13.99 14.78 15.56
CA HIS A 481 -14.52 13.89 14.55
C HIS A 481 -14.64 14.46 13.13
N THR A 482 -14.57 15.78 12.93
CA THR A 482 -14.67 16.39 11.58
C THR A 482 -13.31 16.77 11.01
N LEU A 483 -12.40 17.29 11.84
CA LEU A 483 -11.03 17.60 11.44
C LEU A 483 -10.21 16.32 11.20
N ASP A 484 -10.38 15.29 12.04
CA ASP A 484 -9.74 13.99 11.84
C ASP A 484 -10.21 13.28 10.57
N LYS A 485 -11.50 13.36 10.23
CA LYS A 485 -12.02 12.70 9.02
C LYS A 485 -11.41 13.29 7.75
N PHE A 486 -11.30 14.61 7.65
CA PHE A 486 -10.68 15.25 6.50
C PHE A 486 -9.18 14.92 6.42
N ASN A 487 -8.49 14.96 7.56
CA ASN A 487 -7.07 14.61 7.63
C ASN A 487 -6.80 13.17 7.23
N VAL A 488 -7.65 12.23 7.67
CA VAL A 488 -7.58 10.83 7.25
C VAL A 488 -7.79 10.70 5.74
N ILE A 489 -8.77 11.39 5.15
CA ILE A 489 -9.01 11.35 3.70
C ILE A 489 -7.79 11.87 2.94
N VAL A 490 -7.26 13.02 3.35
CA VAL A 490 -6.10 13.63 2.69
C VAL A 490 -4.87 12.73 2.84
N ASN A 491 -4.62 12.20 4.04
CA ASN A 491 -3.52 11.26 4.28
C ASN A 491 -3.61 10.04 3.38
N VAL A 492 -4.78 9.43 3.24
CA VAL A 492 -4.96 8.26 2.36
C VAL A 492 -4.64 8.58 0.90
N ILE A 493 -5.04 9.75 0.41
CA ILE A 493 -4.78 10.20 -0.96
C ILE A 493 -3.28 10.45 -1.18
N PHE A 494 -2.64 11.23 -0.31
CA PHE A 494 -1.23 11.63 -0.48
C PHE A 494 -0.22 10.59 -0.03
N SER A 495 -0.63 9.59 0.77
CA SER A 495 0.21 8.43 1.11
C SER A 495 0.35 7.43 -0.05
N SER A 496 -0.43 7.60 -1.13
CA SER A 496 -0.40 6.74 -2.32
C SER A 496 0.48 7.34 -3.43
N PRO A 497 1.66 6.74 -3.72
CA PRO A 497 2.56 7.23 -4.75
C PRO A 497 1.92 7.32 -6.14
N ALA A 498 1.11 6.33 -6.50
CA ALA A 498 0.37 6.31 -7.76
C ALA A 498 -0.58 7.50 -7.87
N THR A 499 -1.33 7.79 -6.81
CA THR A 499 -2.36 8.85 -6.82
C THR A 499 -1.70 10.22 -6.94
N VAL A 500 -0.62 10.46 -6.19
CA VAL A 500 0.14 11.71 -6.28
C VAL A 500 0.75 11.90 -7.68
N ALA A 501 1.40 10.87 -8.21
CA ALA A 501 1.95 10.92 -9.57
C ALA A 501 0.89 11.16 -10.64
N ALA A 502 -0.29 10.53 -10.52
CA ALA A 502 -1.38 10.74 -11.46
C ALA A 502 -1.88 12.19 -11.44
N ILE A 503 -2.10 12.75 -10.24
CA ILE A 503 -2.56 14.13 -10.08
C ILE A 503 -1.53 15.10 -10.68
N LEU A 504 -0.24 14.94 -10.34
CA LEU A 504 0.82 15.81 -10.83
C LEU A 504 1.01 15.70 -12.34
N ALA A 505 1.09 14.47 -12.87
CA ALA A 505 1.29 14.26 -14.30
C ALA A 505 0.11 14.79 -15.11
N TYR A 506 -1.11 14.60 -14.60
CA TYR A 506 -2.32 15.17 -15.19
C TYR A 506 -2.31 16.69 -15.21
N LEU A 507 -2.09 17.32 -14.06
CA LEU A 507 -2.11 18.79 -13.93
C LEU A 507 -1.02 19.42 -14.79
N LEU A 508 0.19 18.87 -14.79
CA LEU A 508 1.30 19.39 -15.58
C LEU A 508 1.08 19.21 -17.09
N ASP A 509 0.51 18.08 -17.52
CA ASP A 509 0.20 17.85 -18.93
C ASP A 509 -0.95 18.75 -19.44
N CYS A 510 -1.90 19.11 -18.57
CA CYS A 510 -2.98 20.04 -18.88
C CYS A 510 -2.55 21.52 -18.85
N THR A 511 -1.62 21.90 -17.98
CA THR A 511 -1.22 23.31 -17.79
C THR A 511 -0.04 23.73 -18.67
N HIS A 512 0.93 22.84 -18.91
CA HIS A 512 2.12 23.20 -19.66
C HIS A 512 1.85 23.14 -21.17
N THR A 513 1.77 24.32 -21.81
CA THR A 513 1.75 24.53 -23.27
C THR A 513 0.74 23.64 -24.03
N TYR A 514 -0.45 23.41 -23.47
CA TYR A 514 -1.47 22.52 -24.03
C TYR A 514 -1.93 22.92 -25.45
N TRP A 515 -1.86 24.21 -25.78
CA TRP A 515 -2.42 24.80 -27.01
C TRP A 515 -1.52 24.66 -28.26
N ASP A 516 -0.31 24.15 -28.11
CA ASP A 516 0.62 24.00 -29.24
C ASP A 516 0.30 22.74 -30.05
N GLY A 517 0.10 22.87 -31.36
CA GLY A 517 -0.13 21.74 -32.28
C GLY A 517 0.82 20.53 -32.13
N PRO A 518 2.14 20.69 -31.89
CA PRO A 518 3.04 19.55 -31.67
C PRO A 518 2.80 18.79 -30.36
N VAL A 519 2.18 19.40 -29.35
CA VAL A 519 1.97 18.80 -28.02
C VAL A 519 1.07 17.57 -28.05
N TRP A 520 0.10 17.53 -28.98
CA TRP A 520 -0.76 16.36 -29.18
C TRP A 520 0.05 15.12 -29.62
N LYS A 521 1.06 15.29 -30.47
CA LYS A 521 1.96 14.20 -30.86
C LYS A 521 2.91 13.86 -29.71
N ASP A 522 3.46 14.86 -29.04
CA ASP A 522 4.47 14.68 -28.00
C ASP A 522 3.97 13.86 -26.80
N ARG A 523 2.71 14.04 -26.40
CA ARG A 523 2.11 13.28 -25.28
C ARG A 523 1.56 11.90 -25.66
N GLY A 524 1.74 11.47 -26.91
CA GLY A 524 1.25 10.19 -27.43
C GLY A 524 -0.25 10.11 -27.71
N PHE A 525 -0.93 11.26 -27.74
CA PHE A 525 -2.38 11.30 -27.93
C PHE A 525 -2.81 10.78 -29.29
N HIS A 526 -1.96 10.96 -30.31
CA HIS A 526 -2.18 10.46 -31.67
C HIS A 526 -2.41 8.95 -31.78
N TRP A 527 -1.78 8.18 -30.89
CA TRP A 527 -1.98 6.75 -30.80
C TRP A 527 -3.18 6.43 -29.91
N TRP A 528 -3.30 7.11 -28.77
CA TRP A 528 -4.33 6.87 -27.75
C TRP A 528 -5.75 7.22 -28.21
N GLU A 529 -5.93 8.22 -29.08
CA GLU A 529 -7.23 8.71 -29.55
C GLU A 529 -8.05 7.63 -30.28
N LYS A 530 -7.38 6.73 -30.99
CA LYS A 530 -8.01 5.61 -31.71
C LYS A 530 -8.79 4.67 -30.79
N PHE A 531 -8.37 4.58 -29.52
CA PHE A 531 -8.94 3.68 -28.52
C PHE A 531 -9.92 4.38 -27.57
N LYS A 532 -10.18 5.68 -27.73
CA LYS A 532 -11.06 6.45 -26.83
C LYS A 532 -12.54 6.24 -27.07
N SER A 533 -12.91 5.84 -28.27
CA SER A 533 -14.30 5.57 -28.63
C SER A 533 -14.40 4.21 -29.27
N TYR A 534 -15.39 3.45 -28.82
CA TYR A 534 -15.67 2.11 -29.30
C TYR A 534 -15.85 2.05 -30.84
N ARG A 535 -16.33 3.14 -31.46
CA ARG A 535 -16.60 3.19 -32.90
C ARG A 535 -15.39 3.52 -33.77
N HIS A 536 -14.28 3.99 -33.19
CA HIS A 536 -13.13 4.46 -33.97
C HIS A 536 -12.24 3.31 -34.47
N ASP A 537 -12.18 2.19 -33.76
CA ASP A 537 -11.41 1.02 -34.16
C ASP A 537 -12.36 -0.18 -34.38
N PRO A 538 -12.43 -0.77 -35.59
CA PRO A 538 -13.27 -1.94 -35.87
C PRO A 538 -12.90 -3.17 -35.03
N ARG A 539 -11.70 -3.20 -34.41
CA ARG A 539 -11.29 -4.25 -33.47
C ARG A 539 -12.01 -4.17 -32.12
N SER A 540 -12.59 -3.02 -31.78
CA SER A 540 -13.30 -2.85 -30.50
C SER A 540 -14.51 -3.77 -30.40
N GLU A 541 -15.17 -4.05 -31.53
CA GLU A 541 -16.30 -4.97 -31.59
C GLU A 541 -15.87 -6.43 -31.35
N GLU A 542 -14.71 -6.82 -31.87
CA GLU A 542 -14.13 -8.14 -31.65
C GLU A 542 -13.74 -8.35 -30.18
N PHE A 543 -13.12 -7.35 -29.55
CA PHE A 543 -12.55 -7.48 -28.20
C PHE A 543 -13.52 -7.18 -27.05
N TYR A 544 -14.52 -6.33 -27.25
CA TYR A 544 -15.35 -5.80 -26.16
C TYR A 544 -16.85 -6.02 -26.38
N SER A 545 -17.24 -6.86 -27.35
CA SER A 545 -18.66 -7.23 -27.52
C SER A 545 -19.16 -8.06 -26.34
N LEU A 546 -20.31 -7.64 -25.79
CA LEU A 546 -20.96 -8.35 -24.68
C LEU A 546 -21.58 -9.68 -25.16
N PRO A 547 -21.62 -10.69 -24.27
CA PRO A 547 -22.17 -12.00 -24.59
C PRO A 547 -23.65 -11.97 -24.96
N TYR A 548 -24.11 -13.00 -25.67
CA TYR A 548 -25.52 -13.20 -26.04
C TYR A 548 -26.19 -12.03 -26.77
N GLY A 549 -25.41 -11.15 -27.42
CA GLY A 549 -25.94 -9.97 -28.10
C GLY A 549 -26.42 -8.87 -27.14
N LEU A 550 -26.00 -8.90 -25.87
CA LEU A 550 -26.26 -7.85 -24.88
C LEU A 550 -25.73 -6.48 -25.32
N SER A 551 -24.77 -6.43 -26.25
CA SER A 551 -24.29 -5.20 -26.89
C SER A 551 -25.39 -4.40 -27.59
N LYS A 552 -26.51 -5.03 -27.98
CA LYS A 552 -27.68 -4.35 -28.55
C LYS A 552 -28.49 -3.58 -27.50
N TYR A 553 -28.49 -4.05 -26.25
CA TYR A 553 -29.24 -3.45 -25.14
C TYR A 553 -28.37 -2.49 -24.32
N PHE A 554 -27.07 -2.77 -24.25
CA PHE A 554 -26.06 -1.94 -23.63
C PHE A 554 -25.05 -1.50 -24.69
N PRO A 555 -25.41 -0.52 -25.54
CA PRO A 555 -24.48 -0.02 -26.55
C PRO A 555 -23.23 0.53 -25.87
N SER A 556 -22.08 -0.03 -26.23
CA SER A 556 -20.76 0.50 -25.90
C SER A 556 -20.55 1.80 -26.68
N PHE A 557 -20.64 2.92 -25.95
CA PHE A 557 -20.59 4.27 -26.51
C PHE A 557 -19.15 4.80 -26.64
#